data_AF-A0A5B6TEF8-F1
#
_entry.id   AF-A0A5B6TEF8-F1
#
_cell.length_a   1.000
_cell.length_b   1.000
_cell.length_c   1.000
_cell.angle_alpha   90.00
_cell.angle_beta   90.00
_cell.angle_gamma   90.00
#
_symmetry.space_group_name_H-M   'P 1'
#
loop_
_entity.id
_entity.type
_entity.pdbx_description
1 polymer ?
#
loop_
_entity_poly.entity_id
_entity_poly.type
_entity_poly.pdbx_seq_one_letter_code
_entity_poly.pdbx_strand_id
1 'polypeptide(L)'
;MNRAALFVSLLLLGCSPEKARETLAEEPIAAADTVLEEVADSVTDASLDGTATSTVPLDVRQQLPAELEVHLDRTHGLWQFPTLTPTDLQRIPEEEQGPYYVQADFNGDKKQDYAIQLMERDSAFVYAFVMRSEGDFQEFLLERDKLYDMDNQKRSIHYLRLAKKTDRYYDYATKQHFTIAQDGISVGAENYTATYVWEKGKFRKFETGD
;
A
#
# COMPACT_ATOMS: atom_id res chain seq x y z
N MET A 1 20.30 44.67 28.13
CA MET A 1 21.75 44.95 28.10
C MET A 1 22.50 43.71 28.58
N ASN A 2 23.62 43.40 27.90
CA ASN A 2 24.63 42.35 28.17
C ASN A 2 24.25 40.94 27.69
N ARG A 3 24.66 40.46 26.50
CA ARG A 3 26.01 40.08 26.00
C ARG A 3 26.67 38.95 26.79
N ALA A 4 26.74 37.76 26.19
CA ALA A 4 27.98 36.98 26.09
C ALA A 4 27.78 35.84 25.08
N ALA A 5 28.45 35.97 23.94
CA ALA A 5 28.69 34.89 23.00
C ALA A 5 29.87 34.06 23.49
N LEU A 6 29.81 32.73 23.33
CA LEU A 6 31.00 31.88 23.39
C LEU A 6 30.99 30.95 22.17
N PHE A 7 31.78 31.34 21.18
CA PHE A 7 32.24 30.48 20.09
C PHE A 7 33.36 29.59 20.63
N VAL A 8 33.25 28.27 20.48
CA VAL A 8 34.39 27.37 20.59
C VAL A 8 34.45 26.57 19.30
N SER A 9 35.35 26.99 18.43
CA SER A 9 35.85 26.23 17.30
C SER A 9 36.90 25.25 17.81
N LEU A 10 36.70 23.95 17.60
CA LEU A 10 37.78 22.96 17.62
C LEU A 10 37.97 22.41 16.19
N LEU A 11 39.16 22.65 15.67
CA LEU A 11 39.71 22.09 14.45
C LEU A 11 40.53 20.83 14.77
N LEU A 12 40.81 20.08 13.70
CA LEU A 12 41.84 19.03 13.52
C LEU A 12 41.37 17.64 14.03
N LEU A 13 41.55 16.50 13.36
CA LEU A 13 42.52 15.96 12.39
C LEU A 13 41.75 14.89 11.57
N GLY A 14 41.91 14.66 10.26
CA GLY A 14 43.16 14.43 9.54
C GLY A 14 43.57 12.94 9.56
N CYS A 15 42.85 12.06 8.85
CA CYS A 15 43.30 10.69 8.51
C CYS A 15 42.74 10.21 7.15
N SER A 16 43.60 10.20 6.14
CA SER A 16 43.58 9.34 4.93
C SER A 16 45.06 9.15 4.59
N PRO A 17 45.55 7.95 4.24
CA PRO A 17 45.08 7.10 3.15
C PRO A 17 44.99 5.61 3.60
N GLU A 18 44.57 4.66 2.78
CA GLU A 18 45.51 3.81 2.04
C GLU A 18 44.78 3.02 0.95
N LYS A 19 45.37 3.05 -0.25
CA LYS A 19 44.89 2.34 -1.44
C LYS A 19 45.22 0.85 -1.31
N ALA A 20 44.23 0.02 -1.03
CA ALA A 20 44.31 -1.40 -1.34
C ALA A 20 43.93 -1.62 -2.80
N ARG A 21 44.95 -1.79 -3.63
CA ARG A 21 44.88 -2.25 -5.02
C ARG A 21 45.28 -3.71 -4.99
N GLU A 22 44.31 -4.62 -5.13
CA GLU A 22 44.57 -6.01 -5.48
C GLU A 22 43.64 -6.41 -6.63
N THR A 23 44.17 -6.37 -7.85
CA THR A 23 44.60 -7.53 -8.67
C THR A 23 43.43 -8.22 -9.35
N LEU A 24 43.12 -7.70 -10.54
CA LEU A 24 42.48 -8.45 -11.61
C LEU A 24 43.35 -9.67 -11.93
N ALA A 25 42.80 -10.86 -11.77
CA ALA A 25 43.24 -12.05 -12.46
C ALA A 25 42.14 -12.42 -13.46
N GLU A 26 42.25 -11.87 -14.67
CA GLU A 26 41.74 -12.53 -15.87
C GLU A 26 42.77 -13.58 -16.27
N GLU A 27 42.38 -14.84 -16.28
CA GLU A 27 42.95 -15.80 -17.22
C GLU A 27 41.83 -16.58 -17.93
N PRO A 28 42.08 -17.00 -19.19
CA PRO A 28 41.01 -17.24 -20.14
C PRO A 28 40.95 -18.71 -20.60
N ILE A 29 39.89 -19.00 -21.37
CA ILE A 29 39.74 -20.12 -22.32
C ILE A 29 39.45 -21.50 -21.70
N ALA A 30 38.23 -21.99 -21.92
CA ALA A 30 38.02 -23.23 -22.67
C ALA A 30 36.55 -23.36 -23.07
N ALA A 31 36.33 -23.28 -24.38
CA ALA A 31 35.11 -23.72 -25.02
C ALA A 31 34.91 -25.22 -24.76
N ALA A 32 33.76 -25.58 -24.21
CA ALA A 32 33.17 -26.90 -24.39
C ALA A 32 31.75 -26.65 -24.90
N ASP A 33 31.66 -26.56 -26.22
CA ASP A 33 30.43 -26.80 -26.94
C ASP A 33 29.95 -28.23 -26.68
N THR A 34 28.64 -28.38 -26.76
CA THR A 34 27.85 -29.61 -26.93
C THR A 34 27.34 -30.36 -25.70
N VAL A 35 26.03 -30.60 -25.80
CA VAL A 35 25.22 -31.62 -25.12
C VAL A 35 24.70 -31.21 -23.74
N LEU A 36 23.56 -30.53 -23.71
CA LEU A 36 22.39 -30.83 -22.87
C LEU A 36 21.15 -30.05 -23.39
N GLU A 37 20.84 -30.20 -24.69
CA GLU A 37 19.47 -30.04 -25.20
C GLU A 37 18.72 -31.36 -24.90
N GLU A 38 18.20 -31.54 -23.68
CA GLU A 38 17.12 -32.50 -23.40
C GLU A 38 16.55 -32.34 -21.98
N VAL A 39 15.88 -31.22 -21.68
CA VAL A 39 14.86 -31.19 -20.59
C VAL A 39 13.71 -30.29 -21.01
N ALA A 40 13.04 -30.67 -22.08
CA ALA A 40 11.78 -30.09 -22.51
C ALA A 40 10.79 -31.22 -22.85
N ASP A 41 10.48 -32.08 -21.88
CA ASP A 41 9.20 -32.81 -21.86
C ASP A 41 8.99 -33.51 -20.51
N SER A 42 8.42 -32.78 -19.54
CA SER A 42 7.72 -33.42 -18.41
C SER A 42 6.78 -32.40 -17.77
N VAL A 43 5.75 -32.04 -18.53
CA VAL A 43 4.49 -31.56 -17.95
C VAL A 43 3.44 -32.62 -18.29
N THR A 44 2.49 -32.79 -17.36
CA THR A 44 1.28 -33.63 -17.41
C THR A 44 1.45 -35.12 -17.16
N ASP A 45 1.41 -35.52 -15.88
CA ASP A 45 0.43 -36.50 -15.37
C ASP A 45 0.53 -36.66 -13.84
N ALA A 46 0.27 -35.57 -13.12
CA ALA A 46 -0.15 -35.66 -11.72
C ALA A 46 -1.66 -35.42 -11.67
N SER A 47 -2.42 -36.49 -11.45
CA SER A 47 -3.85 -36.45 -11.12
C SER A 47 -4.03 -35.61 -9.86
N LEU A 48 -4.49 -34.36 -10.02
CA LEU A 48 -4.89 -33.50 -8.90
C LEU A 48 -6.20 -34.04 -8.32
N ASP A 49 -6.08 -34.81 -7.24
CA ASP A 49 -7.20 -35.21 -6.40
C ASP A 49 -7.81 -33.96 -5.75
N GLY A 50 -9.05 -33.65 -6.15
CA GLY A 50 -9.82 -32.44 -5.79
C GLY A 50 -10.36 -32.44 -4.36
N THR A 51 -9.61 -32.97 -3.39
CA THR A 51 -9.97 -32.96 -1.97
C THR A 51 -8.91 -32.32 -1.07
N ALA A 52 -7.78 -31.87 -1.63
CA ALA A 52 -6.88 -30.99 -0.90
C ALA A 52 -7.56 -29.62 -0.76
N THR A 53 -8.15 -29.39 0.41
CA THR A 53 -8.47 -28.04 0.89
C THR A 53 -7.16 -27.28 0.90
N SER A 54 -6.88 -26.58 -0.20
CA SER A 54 -5.83 -25.57 -0.21
C SER A 54 -6.27 -24.56 0.83
N THR A 55 -5.69 -24.65 2.02
CA THR A 55 -5.68 -23.55 2.97
C THR A 55 -4.92 -22.45 2.25
N VAL A 56 -5.64 -21.66 1.47
CA VAL A 56 -5.14 -20.44 0.86
C VAL A 56 -4.49 -19.68 2.01
N PRO A 57 -3.17 -19.46 1.99
CA PRO A 57 -2.53 -18.68 3.01
C PRO A 57 -3.26 -17.33 3.08
N LEU A 58 -3.73 -16.96 4.26
CA LEU A 58 -4.37 -15.67 4.58
C LEU A 58 -3.36 -14.50 4.50
N ASP A 59 -2.41 -14.57 3.57
CA ASP A 59 -1.38 -13.55 3.36
C ASP A 59 -0.99 -13.51 1.87
N VAL A 60 -1.97 -13.27 1.00
CA VAL A 60 -1.71 -12.68 -0.31
C VAL A 60 -1.67 -11.18 -0.07
N ARG A 61 -0.50 -10.68 0.35
CA ARG A 61 -0.22 -9.23 0.25
C ARG A 61 -0.60 -8.85 -1.16
N GLN A 62 -1.67 -8.08 -1.32
CA GLN A 62 -2.01 -7.46 -2.58
C GLN A 62 -0.76 -6.68 -2.98
N GLN A 63 -0.02 -7.19 -3.96
CA GLN A 63 1.27 -6.59 -4.31
C GLN A 63 0.98 -5.18 -4.80
N LEU A 64 1.55 -4.20 -4.11
CA LEU A 64 1.38 -2.81 -4.50
C LEU A 64 2.03 -2.59 -5.87
N PRO A 65 1.47 -1.70 -6.71
CA PRO A 65 2.16 -1.25 -7.91
C PRO A 65 3.52 -0.67 -7.54
N ALA A 66 4.53 -0.97 -8.36
CA ALA A 66 5.92 -0.61 -8.08
C ALA A 66 6.12 0.90 -7.91
N GLU A 67 5.40 1.71 -8.68
CA GLU A 67 5.40 3.16 -8.59
C GLU A 67 4.90 3.67 -7.23
N LEU A 68 3.90 3.01 -6.65
CA LEU A 68 3.38 3.35 -5.34
C LEU A 68 4.34 2.87 -4.25
N GLU A 69 4.87 1.66 -4.36
CA GLU A 69 5.87 1.13 -3.41
C GLU A 69 7.11 2.04 -3.33
N VAL A 70 7.67 2.44 -4.47
CA VAL A 70 8.80 3.39 -4.52
C VAL A 70 8.43 4.74 -3.90
N HIS A 71 7.20 5.21 -4.12
CA HIS A 71 6.73 6.44 -3.51
C HIS A 71 6.65 6.32 -1.99
N LEU A 72 6.04 5.25 -1.48
CA LEU A 72 5.91 4.96 -0.06
C LEU A 72 7.27 4.78 0.62
N ASP A 73 8.22 4.08 0.00
CA ASP A 73 9.58 3.92 0.54
C ASP A 73 10.29 5.27 0.72
N ARG A 74 9.98 6.24 -0.16
CA ARG A 74 10.55 7.59 -0.11
C ARG A 74 9.85 8.50 0.90
N THR A 75 8.52 8.43 1.02
CA THR A 75 7.74 9.37 1.83
C THR A 75 7.30 8.82 3.19
N HIS A 76 7.05 7.52 3.29
CA HIS A 76 6.63 6.80 4.49
C HIS A 76 7.65 5.69 4.84
N GLY A 77 8.81 6.09 5.38
CA GLY A 77 9.87 5.14 5.72
C GLY A 77 9.40 4.02 6.67
N LEU A 78 9.74 2.77 6.33
CA LEU A 78 9.33 1.55 7.05
C LEU A 78 7.80 1.35 7.11
N TRP A 79 7.06 1.80 6.10
CA TRP A 79 5.62 1.57 5.99
C TRP A 79 5.29 0.07 6.06
N GLN A 80 4.15 -0.22 6.67
CA GLN A 80 3.60 -1.56 6.79
C GLN A 80 2.07 -1.46 6.73
N PHE A 81 1.42 -2.51 6.24
CA PHE A 81 -0.01 -2.65 6.44
C PHE A 81 -0.31 -2.88 7.93
N PRO A 82 -1.41 -2.32 8.48
CA PRO A 82 -1.85 -2.72 9.81
C PRO A 82 -2.33 -4.17 9.80
N THR A 83 -2.41 -4.81 10.96
CA THR A 83 -3.13 -6.08 11.08
C THR A 83 -4.63 -5.80 11.20
N LEU A 84 -5.47 -6.53 10.47
CA LEU A 84 -6.94 -6.45 10.58
C LEU A 84 -7.51 -7.59 11.42
N THR A 85 -8.78 -7.47 11.82
CA THR A 85 -9.50 -8.59 12.42
C THR A 85 -9.93 -9.60 11.35
N PRO A 86 -10.12 -10.90 11.69
CA PRO A 86 -10.67 -11.86 10.74
C PRO A 86 -12.05 -11.46 10.20
N THR A 87 -12.85 -10.79 11.04
CA THR A 87 -14.15 -10.27 10.64
C THR A 87 -14.01 -9.20 9.56
N ASP A 88 -13.09 -8.25 9.70
CA ASP A 88 -12.89 -7.20 8.70
C ASP A 88 -12.34 -7.74 7.38
N LEU A 89 -11.48 -8.77 7.44
CA LEU A 89 -11.03 -9.49 6.24
C LEU A 89 -12.18 -10.16 5.48
N GLN A 90 -13.18 -10.68 6.19
CA GLN A 90 -14.34 -11.36 5.59
C GLN A 90 -15.42 -10.41 5.07
N ARG A 91 -15.36 -9.11 5.39
CA ARG A 91 -16.32 -8.12 4.91
C ARG A 91 -16.14 -7.79 3.43
N ILE A 92 -14.95 -8.01 2.89
CA ILE A 92 -14.65 -7.79 1.47
C ILE A 92 -14.75 -9.13 0.74
N PRO A 93 -15.67 -9.27 -0.24
CA PRO A 93 -15.71 -10.45 -1.10
C PRO A 93 -14.38 -10.66 -1.82
N GLU A 94 -13.98 -11.91 -2.07
CA GLU A 94 -12.68 -12.23 -2.71
C GLU A 94 -12.53 -11.61 -4.10
N GLU A 95 -13.65 -11.35 -4.79
CA GLU A 95 -13.70 -10.69 -6.10
C GLU A 95 -13.56 -9.16 -6.04
N GLU A 96 -13.62 -8.56 -4.85
CA GLU A 96 -13.50 -7.12 -4.66
C GLU A 96 -12.09 -6.71 -4.22
N GLN A 97 -11.73 -5.46 -4.50
CA GLN A 97 -10.47 -4.89 -4.06
C GLN A 97 -10.55 -4.52 -2.56
N GLY A 98 -9.46 -4.74 -1.83
CA GLY A 98 -9.36 -4.46 -0.41
C GLY A 98 -8.79 -5.67 0.35
N PRO A 99 -8.77 -5.65 1.68
CA PRO A 99 -9.18 -4.55 2.58
C PRO A 99 -8.06 -3.54 2.86
N TYR A 100 -6.85 -3.78 2.37
CA TYR A 100 -5.68 -2.95 2.66
C TYR A 100 -5.46 -1.81 1.67
N TYR A 101 -5.91 -2.03 0.44
CA TYR A 101 -5.62 -1.16 -0.69
C TYR A 101 -6.71 -1.28 -1.76
N VAL A 102 -7.00 -0.17 -2.42
CA VAL A 102 -7.89 -0.09 -3.58
C VAL A 102 -7.31 0.83 -4.63
N GLN A 103 -7.63 0.56 -5.89
CA GLN A 103 -7.18 1.29 -7.06
C GLN A 103 -8.36 1.59 -7.99
N ALA A 104 -8.53 2.86 -8.37
CA ALA A 104 -9.42 3.29 -9.45
C ALA A 104 -9.02 4.68 -9.98
N ASP A 105 -9.83 5.25 -10.88
CA ASP A 105 -9.75 6.66 -11.27
C ASP A 105 -10.63 7.48 -10.31
N PHE A 106 -10.03 7.99 -9.23
CA PHE A 106 -10.77 8.70 -8.18
C PHE A 106 -11.03 10.15 -8.55
N ASN A 107 -10.15 10.77 -9.35
CA ASN A 107 -10.25 12.18 -9.69
C ASN A 107 -10.94 12.45 -11.05
N GLY A 108 -11.20 11.42 -11.85
CA GLY A 108 -11.84 11.48 -13.17
C GLY A 108 -10.90 11.81 -14.33
N ASP A 109 -9.58 11.76 -14.13
CA ASP A 109 -8.56 12.10 -15.14
C ASP A 109 -8.08 10.90 -15.97
N LYS A 110 -8.66 9.72 -15.73
CA LYS A 110 -8.37 8.43 -16.37
C LYS A 110 -6.98 7.85 -16.04
N LYS A 111 -6.29 8.38 -15.04
CA LYS A 111 -5.09 7.74 -14.48
C LYS A 111 -5.49 6.83 -13.33
N GLN A 112 -4.56 5.94 -13.00
CA GLN A 112 -4.72 5.04 -11.88
C GLN A 112 -4.34 5.77 -10.60
N ASP A 113 -5.32 6.00 -9.73
CA ASP A 113 -5.14 6.49 -8.37
C ASP A 113 -5.22 5.32 -7.38
N TYR A 114 -4.77 5.58 -6.16
CA TYR A 114 -4.63 4.58 -5.12
C TYR A 114 -5.15 5.06 -3.78
N ALA A 115 -5.74 4.15 -3.00
CA ALA A 115 -6.01 4.39 -1.60
C ALA A 115 -5.50 3.21 -0.79
N ILE A 116 -4.83 3.50 0.31
CA ILE A 116 -4.07 2.51 1.06
C ILE A 116 -4.14 2.82 2.55
N GLN A 117 -4.13 1.74 3.33
CA GLN A 117 -4.01 1.83 4.76
C GLN A 117 -2.57 1.55 5.21
N LEU A 118 -1.97 2.48 5.95
CA LEU A 118 -0.61 2.39 6.44
C LEU A 118 -0.59 2.42 7.96
N MET A 119 0.31 1.64 8.55
CA MET A 119 0.66 1.72 9.96
C MET A 119 1.87 2.65 10.13
N GLU A 120 1.73 3.66 10.98
CA GLU A 120 2.86 4.45 11.45
C GLU A 120 2.81 4.59 12.97
N ARG A 121 3.86 4.09 13.65
CA ARG A 121 3.95 4.04 15.12
C ARG A 121 2.77 3.27 15.74
N ASP A 122 1.87 3.97 16.42
CA ASP A 122 0.73 3.44 17.16
C ASP A 122 -0.63 3.78 16.50
N SER A 123 -0.60 4.22 15.24
CA SER A 123 -1.77 4.68 14.51
C SER A 123 -1.86 4.03 13.12
N ALA A 124 -3.09 3.80 12.66
CA ALA A 124 -3.41 3.48 11.28
C ALA A 124 -3.85 4.76 10.54
N PHE A 125 -3.38 4.92 9.32
CA PHE A 125 -3.67 6.04 8.44
C PHE A 125 -4.27 5.50 7.15
N VAL A 126 -5.33 6.12 6.67
CA VAL A 126 -5.85 5.88 5.32
C VAL A 126 -5.48 7.06 4.45
N TYR A 127 -4.68 6.83 3.44
CA TYR A 127 -4.26 7.83 2.47
C TYR A 127 -4.87 7.53 1.11
N ALA A 128 -5.21 8.59 0.36
CA ALA A 128 -5.41 8.53 -1.07
C ALA A 128 -4.23 9.20 -1.79
N PHE A 129 -3.70 8.54 -2.80
CA PHE A 129 -2.61 8.97 -3.66
C PHE A 129 -3.17 9.20 -5.06
N VAL A 130 -3.29 10.47 -5.44
CA VAL A 130 -3.81 10.89 -6.75
C VAL A 130 -2.65 11.14 -7.70
N MET A 131 -2.60 10.47 -8.85
CA MET A 131 -1.46 10.52 -9.76
C MET A 131 -1.40 11.87 -10.52
N ARG A 132 -0.34 12.65 -10.30
CA ARG A 132 -0.11 13.90 -11.04
C ARG A 132 0.59 13.62 -12.36
N SER A 133 1.69 12.88 -12.29
CA SER A 133 2.47 12.35 -13.40
C SER A 133 3.00 10.97 -13.04
N GLU A 134 3.65 10.29 -13.98
CA GLU A 134 4.23 8.97 -13.74
C GLU A 134 5.15 8.95 -12.51
N GLY A 135 4.78 8.14 -11.50
CA GLY A 135 5.49 8.02 -10.22
C GLY A 135 5.39 9.23 -9.28
N ASP A 136 4.62 10.27 -9.63
CA ASP A 136 4.38 11.43 -8.77
C ASP A 136 2.93 11.46 -8.30
N PHE A 137 2.75 11.42 -6.99
CA PHE A 137 1.44 11.37 -6.34
C PHE A 137 1.21 12.60 -5.48
N GLN A 138 -0.03 13.07 -5.50
CA GLN A 138 -0.55 13.96 -4.49
C GLN A 138 -1.23 13.15 -3.39
N GLU A 139 -0.73 13.30 -2.17
CA GLU A 139 -1.24 12.59 -1.01
C GLU A 139 -2.40 13.35 -0.35
N PHE A 140 -3.41 12.60 0.08
CA PHE A 140 -4.54 13.08 0.86
C PHE A 140 -4.78 12.15 2.04
N LEU A 141 -4.64 12.66 3.26
CA LEU A 141 -5.06 11.94 4.46
C LEU A 141 -6.59 11.91 4.52
N LEU A 142 -7.17 10.71 4.50
CA LEU A 142 -8.62 10.50 4.58
C LEU A 142 -9.07 10.21 6.01
N GLU A 143 -8.42 9.24 6.65
CA GLU A 143 -8.70 8.83 8.03
C GLU A 143 -7.42 8.61 8.81
N ARG A 144 -7.53 8.79 10.13
CA ARG A 144 -6.49 8.44 11.09
C ARG A 144 -7.14 7.95 12.36
N ASP A 145 -6.77 6.75 12.79
CA ASP A 145 -7.17 6.22 14.10
C ASP A 145 -5.99 5.53 14.80
N LYS A 146 -6.11 5.34 16.11
CA LYS A 146 -5.15 4.56 16.89
C LYS A 146 -5.30 3.08 16.57
N LEU A 147 -4.21 2.35 16.71
CA LEU A 147 -4.27 0.89 16.72
C LEU A 147 -4.80 0.41 18.07
N TYR A 148 -5.73 -0.53 18.01
CA TYR A 148 -6.37 -1.13 19.18
C TYR A 148 -5.66 -2.41 19.57
N ASP A 149 -5.54 -2.65 20.88
CA ASP A 149 -5.04 -3.93 21.39
C ASP A 149 -6.15 -4.97 21.32
N MET A 150 -6.02 -5.92 20.40
CA MET A 150 -6.95 -7.03 20.20
C MET A 150 -6.14 -8.33 20.08
N ASP A 151 -6.45 -9.31 20.91
CA ASP A 151 -5.75 -10.60 20.94
C ASP A 151 -4.22 -10.48 21.09
N ASN A 152 -3.76 -9.56 21.95
CA ASN A 152 -2.35 -9.22 22.17
C ASN A 152 -1.61 -8.71 20.91
N GLN A 153 -2.34 -8.18 19.93
CA GLN A 153 -1.78 -7.55 18.74
C GLN A 153 -2.39 -6.17 18.52
N LYS A 154 -1.59 -5.25 17.98
CA LYS A 154 -2.07 -3.94 17.54
C LYS A 154 -2.79 -4.09 16.20
N ARG A 155 -4.08 -3.76 16.17
CA ARG A 155 -4.93 -3.92 14.98
C ARG A 155 -5.61 -2.62 14.60
N SER A 156 -5.83 -2.46 13.31
CA SER A 156 -6.76 -1.46 12.81
C SER A 156 -8.17 -2.03 12.76
N ILE A 157 -9.16 -1.17 12.98
CA ILE A 157 -10.58 -1.46 12.81
C ILE A 157 -11.10 -1.06 11.42
N HIS A 158 -10.22 -0.51 10.58
CA HIS A 158 -10.60 -0.01 9.26
C HIS A 158 -10.31 -1.02 8.16
N TYR A 159 -11.22 -1.10 7.20
CA TYR A 159 -11.02 -1.80 5.93
C TYR A 159 -11.38 -0.88 4.77
N LEU A 160 -10.71 -1.07 3.64
CA LEU A 160 -10.98 -0.32 2.41
C LEU A 160 -11.84 -1.15 1.46
N ARG A 161 -12.74 -0.46 0.76
CA ARG A 161 -13.55 -0.99 -0.32
C ARG A 161 -13.65 0.05 -1.44
N LEU A 162 -13.73 -0.42 -2.68
CA LEU A 162 -13.98 0.46 -3.82
C LEU A 162 -15.44 0.92 -3.83
N ALA A 163 -15.66 2.24 -3.81
CA ALA A 163 -16.98 2.82 -4.05
C ALA A 163 -17.16 2.99 -5.56
N LYS A 164 -17.93 2.12 -6.22
CA LYS A 164 -18.15 2.18 -7.67
C LYS A 164 -19.13 3.29 -8.06
N LYS A 165 -18.81 4.03 -9.12
CA LYS A 165 -19.71 5.06 -9.68
C LYS A 165 -21.05 4.55 -10.20
N THR A 166 -21.18 3.25 -10.42
CA THR A 166 -22.42 2.60 -10.83
C THR A 166 -23.41 2.41 -9.69
N ASP A 167 -22.93 2.53 -8.45
CA ASP A 167 -23.71 2.20 -7.27
C ASP A 167 -24.47 3.43 -6.75
N ARG A 168 -25.45 3.17 -5.90
CA ARG A 168 -26.25 4.20 -5.24
C ARG A 168 -25.94 4.19 -3.75
N TYR A 169 -25.54 5.33 -3.23
CA TYR A 169 -25.15 5.50 -1.83
C TYR A 169 -26.24 6.24 -1.07
N TYR A 170 -26.35 5.97 0.23
CA TYR A 170 -27.23 6.70 1.13
C TYR A 170 -26.37 7.52 2.11
N ASP A 171 -26.51 8.85 2.05
CA ASP A 171 -25.84 9.76 2.99
C ASP A 171 -26.72 9.91 4.25
N TYR A 172 -26.23 9.41 5.39
CA TYR A 172 -26.95 9.46 6.65
C TYR A 172 -27.07 10.87 7.23
N ALA A 173 -26.15 11.78 6.88
CA ALA A 173 -26.18 13.16 7.36
C ALA A 173 -27.34 13.94 6.71
N THR A 174 -27.55 13.75 5.41
CA THR A 174 -28.61 14.43 4.65
C THR A 174 -29.88 13.60 4.47
N LYS A 175 -29.83 12.30 4.78
CA LYS A 175 -30.92 11.32 4.60
C LYS A 175 -31.38 11.21 3.14
N GLN A 176 -30.42 11.30 2.22
CA GLN A 176 -30.69 11.27 0.79
C GLN A 176 -29.80 10.25 0.11
N HIS A 177 -30.34 9.66 -0.95
CA HIS A 177 -29.51 8.86 -1.85
C HIS A 177 -28.79 9.76 -2.83
N PHE A 178 -27.55 9.39 -3.15
CA PHE A 178 -26.74 10.06 -4.16
C PHE A 178 -25.99 9.04 -5.01
N THR A 179 -25.47 9.52 -6.13
CA THR A 179 -24.55 8.80 -7.00
C THR A 179 -23.26 9.61 -7.09
N ILE A 180 -22.16 8.95 -7.40
CA ILE A 180 -20.85 9.59 -7.56
C ILE A 180 -20.48 9.61 -9.05
N ALA A 181 -19.80 10.66 -9.51
CA ALA A 181 -19.51 10.82 -10.94
C ALA A 181 -18.32 9.96 -11.41
N GLN A 182 -17.44 9.61 -10.49
CA GLN A 182 -16.28 8.75 -10.65
C GLN A 182 -16.13 7.87 -9.41
N ASP A 183 -15.29 6.83 -9.50
CA ASP A 183 -15.13 5.90 -8.39
C ASP A 183 -14.60 6.63 -7.15
N GLY A 184 -14.93 6.12 -5.97
CA GLY A 184 -14.54 6.69 -4.69
C GLY A 184 -13.95 5.64 -3.77
N ILE A 185 -13.71 6.03 -2.53
CA ILE A 185 -13.05 5.20 -1.52
C ILE A 185 -13.99 5.03 -0.35
N SER A 186 -14.42 3.81 -0.08
CA SER A 186 -15.17 3.50 1.15
C SER A 186 -14.20 3.01 2.22
N VAL A 187 -14.21 3.66 3.37
CA VAL A 187 -13.51 3.26 4.59
C VAL A 187 -14.55 2.73 5.56
N GLY A 188 -14.58 1.41 5.72
CA GLY A 188 -15.47 0.74 6.65
C GLY A 188 -14.81 0.49 8.00
N ALA A 189 -15.65 0.37 9.02
CA ALA A 189 -15.37 -0.08 10.37
C ALA A 189 -16.63 -0.79 10.89
N GLU A 190 -16.56 -1.43 12.06
CA GLU A 190 -17.58 -2.38 12.55
C GLU A 190 -19.04 -1.94 12.34
N ASN A 191 -19.36 -0.67 12.64
CA ASN A 191 -20.71 -0.09 12.59
C ASN A 191 -20.75 1.23 11.81
N TYR A 192 -19.77 1.47 10.94
CA TYR A 192 -19.60 2.76 10.30
C TYR A 192 -18.87 2.60 8.98
N THR A 193 -19.43 3.17 7.91
CA THR A 193 -18.72 3.29 6.63
C THR A 193 -18.73 4.77 6.21
N ALA A 194 -17.58 5.24 5.73
CA ALA A 194 -17.41 6.57 5.17
C ALA A 194 -16.98 6.46 3.72
N THR A 195 -17.74 7.06 2.80
CA THR A 195 -17.35 7.14 1.40
C THR A 195 -16.72 8.50 1.11
N TYR A 196 -15.51 8.48 0.56
CA TYR A 196 -14.73 9.63 0.13
C TYR A 196 -14.85 9.78 -1.37
N VAL A 197 -15.34 10.94 -1.80
CA VAL A 197 -15.60 11.25 -3.22
C VAL A 197 -14.82 12.49 -3.61
N TRP A 198 -14.16 12.46 -4.76
CA TRP A 198 -13.41 13.61 -5.24
C TRP A 198 -14.34 14.70 -5.78
N GLU A 199 -14.31 15.86 -5.13
CA GLU A 199 -15.08 17.04 -5.51
C GLU A 199 -14.21 18.29 -5.43
N LYS A 200 -14.11 19.04 -6.54
CA LYS A 200 -13.44 20.36 -6.59
C LYS A 200 -11.99 20.32 -6.09
N GLY A 201 -11.24 19.28 -6.46
CA GLY A 201 -9.80 19.15 -6.15
C GLY A 201 -9.48 18.60 -4.77
N LYS A 202 -10.46 18.00 -4.07
CA LYS A 202 -10.27 17.36 -2.76
C LYS A 202 -11.26 16.22 -2.54
N PHE A 203 -10.94 15.33 -1.62
CA PHE A 203 -11.90 14.32 -1.16
C PHE A 203 -12.91 14.94 -0.19
N ARG A 204 -14.19 14.70 -0.46
CA ARG A 204 -15.30 15.00 0.43
C ARG A 204 -15.80 13.70 1.05
N LYS A 205 -15.94 13.72 2.38
CA LYS A 205 -16.43 12.61 3.18
C LYS A 205 -17.96 12.61 3.23
N PHE A 206 -18.55 11.43 3.05
CA PHE A 206 -19.97 11.15 3.25
C PHE A 206 -20.11 9.98 4.23
N GLU A 207 -21.01 10.09 5.20
CA GLU A 207 -21.32 8.99 6.12
C GLU A 207 -22.32 8.07 5.43
N THR A 208 -21.82 6.96 4.91
CA THR A 208 -22.58 5.99 4.13
C THR A 208 -22.61 4.69 4.90
N GLY A 209 -23.72 4.32 5.50
CA GLY A 209 -23.89 2.99 6.11
C GLY A 209 -23.85 1.88 5.06
N ASP A 210 -23.48 0.68 5.51
CA ASP A 210 -23.69 -0.59 4.80
C ASP A 210 -25.11 -1.12 5.03
#